data_AF-A0A366KDR8-F1
#
_entry.id   AF-A0A366KDR8-F1
#
_cell.length_a   1.000
_cell.length_b   1.000
_cell.length_c   1.000
_cell.angle_alpha   90.00
_cell.angle_beta   90.00
_cell.angle_gamma   90.00
#
_symmetry.space_group_name_H-M   'P 1'
#
loop_
_entity.id
_entity.type
_entity.pdbx_description
1 polymer ?
#
loop_
_entity_poly.entity_id
_entity_poly.type
_entity_poly.pdbx_seq_one_letter_code
_entity_poly.pdbx_strand_id
1 'polypeptide(L)' 'MRPLQATDLDATMERHIRIKALLERRKDAILEQLDDPGLDPGRRSRLEARKEDVKRDIASIRVWGSERDYERMWRKYQKG' A
#
# COMPACT_ATOMS: atom_id res chain seq x y z
N MET A 1 -19.41 11.37 -24.51
CA MET A 1 -18.31 11.19 -23.53
C MET A 1 -17.57 12.51 -23.42
N ARG A 2 -17.46 13.11 -22.22
CA ARG A 2 -16.59 14.30 -22.03
C ARG A 2 -15.14 13.84 -21.94
N PRO A 3 -14.18 14.51 -22.60
CA PRO A 3 -12.76 14.26 -22.37
C PRO A 3 -12.42 14.65 -20.93
N LEU A 4 -11.66 13.81 -20.24
CA LEU A 4 -11.04 14.15 -18.95
C LEU A 4 -10.11 15.36 -19.19
N GLN A 5 -10.21 16.39 -18.37
CA GLN A 5 -9.28 17.52 -18.46
C GLN A 5 -7.91 17.05 -17.95
N ALA A 6 -6.81 17.54 -18.54
CA ALA A 6 -5.44 17.14 -18.18
C ALA A 6 -5.18 17.24 -16.66
N THR A 7 -5.80 18.20 -15.99
CA THR A 7 -5.76 18.43 -14.54
C THR A 7 -6.33 17.26 -13.71
N ASP A 8 -7.36 16.56 -14.21
CA ASP A 8 -7.97 15.43 -13.50
C ASP A 8 -7.10 14.17 -13.60
N LEU A 9 -6.41 14.00 -14.73
CA LEU A 9 -5.45 12.91 -14.95
C LEU A 9 -4.22 13.09 -14.04
N ASP A 10 -3.69 14.30 -13.93
CA ASP A 10 -2.55 14.62 -13.08
C ASP A 10 -2.86 14.38 -11.59
N ALA A 11 -4.03 14.83 -11.11
CA ALA A 11 -4.46 14.58 -9.73
C ALA A 11 -4.64 13.09 -9.42
N THR A 12 -5.15 12.32 -10.39
CA THR A 12 -5.33 10.86 -10.26
C THR A 12 -3.98 10.14 -10.19
N MET A 13 -3.05 10.49 -11.07
CA MET A 13 -1.70 9.95 -11.07
C MET A 13 -0.95 10.29 -9.76
N GLU A 14 -1.07 11.52 -9.26
CA GLU A 14 -0.45 11.92 -8.00
C GLU A 14 -1.00 11.10 -6.82
N ARG A 15 -2.32 10.89 -6.77
CA ARG A 15 -2.96 10.03 -5.77
C ARG A 15 -2.40 8.60 -5.82
N HIS A 16 -2.25 8.02 -7.01
CA HIS A 16 -1.69 6.68 -7.18
C HIS A 16 -0.25 6.58 -6.68
N ILE A 17 0.58 7.56 -7.02
CA ILE A 17 1.97 7.64 -6.57
C ILE A 17 2.02 7.70 -5.04
N ARG A 18 1.20 8.54 -4.42
CA ARG A 18 1.11 8.66 -2.95
C ARG A 18 0.72 7.33 -2.29
N ILE A 19 -0.25 6.61 -2.85
CA ILE A 19 -0.68 5.29 -2.34
C ILE A 19 0.44 4.27 -2.45
N LYS A 20 1.12 4.19 -3.61
CA LYS A 20 2.27 3.29 -3.80
C LYS A 20 3.36 3.57 -2.77
N ALA A 21 3.74 4.84 -2.62
CA ALA A 21 4.74 5.25 -1.64
C ALA A 21 4.35 4.91 -0.19
N LEU A 22 3.07 5.06 0.16
CA LEU A 22 2.54 4.70 1.48
C LEU A 22 2.68 3.19 1.76
N LEU A 23 2.30 2.35 0.79
CA LEU A 23 2.39 0.90 0.92
C LEU A 23 3.84 0.42 1.05
N GLU A 24 4.76 0.98 0.24
CA GLU A 24 6.19 0.66 0.33
C GLU A 24 6.76 1.05 1.69
N ARG A 25 6.49 2.28 2.19
CA ARG A 25 6.91 2.70 3.53
C ARG A 25 6.37 1.78 4.63
N ARG A 26 5.12 1.32 4.51
CA ARG A 26 4.51 0.42 5.50
C ARG A 26 5.17 -0.95 5.50
N LYS A 27 5.53 -1.46 4.32
CA LYS A 27 6.29 -2.70 4.18
C LYS A 27 7.67 -2.56 4.84
N ASP A 28 8.37 -1.46 4.59
CA ASP A 28 9.70 -1.21 5.16
C ASP A 28 9.65 -1.12 6.68
N ALA A 29 8.65 -0.42 7.25
CA ALA A 29 8.45 -0.35 8.71
C ALA A 29 8.11 -1.71 9.35
N ILE A 30 7.50 -2.65 8.60
CA ILE A 30 7.27 -4.02 9.07
C ILE A 30 8.58 -4.82 9.02
N LEU A 31 9.38 -4.64 7.97
CA LEU A 31 10.69 -5.29 7.84
C LEU A 31 11.64 -4.85 8.97
N GLU A 32 11.67 -3.56 9.29
CA GLU A 32 12.45 -3.02 10.40
C GLU A 32 12.05 -3.66 11.75
N GLN A 33 10.76 -3.85 12.00
CA GLN A 33 10.29 -4.56 13.20
C GLN A 33 10.63 -6.05 13.20
N LEU A 34 10.69 -6.69 12.03
CA LEU A 34 11.05 -8.11 11.90
C LEU A 34 12.55 -8.36 12.09
N ASP A 35 13.37 -7.32 11.93
CA ASP A 35 14.82 -7.36 12.13
C ASP A 35 15.20 -7.42 13.63
N ASP A 36 14.27 -7.07 14.53
CA ASP A 36 14.47 -7.18 15.97
C ASP A 36 14.73 -8.64 16.41
N PRO A 37 15.93 -8.97 16.93
CA PRO A 37 16.27 -10.32 17.38
C PRO A 37 15.54 -10.72 18.67
N GLY A 38 15.02 -9.76 19.44
CA GLY A 38 14.23 -9.98 20.65
C GLY A 38 12.73 -10.14 20.38
N LEU A 39 12.33 -10.17 19.11
CA LEU A 39 10.93 -10.23 18.72
C LEU A 39 10.29 -11.57 19.11
N ASP A 40 9.28 -11.49 19.98
CA ASP A 40 8.47 -12.64 20.38
C ASP A 40 7.91 -13.40 19.14
N PRO A 41 7.93 -14.75 19.12
CA PRO A 41 7.43 -15.55 18.00
C PRO A 41 6.00 -15.23 17.59
N GLY A 42 5.10 -14.96 18.54
CA GLY A 42 3.71 -14.58 18.25
C GLY A 42 3.62 -13.22 17.57
N ARG A 43 4.44 -12.26 17.99
CA ARG A 43 4.55 -10.95 17.34
C ARG A 43 5.19 -11.05 15.95
N ARG A 44 6.22 -11.88 15.79
CA ARG A 44 6.86 -12.18 14.50
C ARG A 44 5.86 -12.76 13.50
N SER A 45 5.08 -13.77 13.89
CA SER A 45 4.05 -14.37 13.04
C SER A 45 3.00 -13.35 12.57
N ARG A 46 2.55 -12.45 13.46
CA ARG A 46 1.62 -11.36 13.10
C ARG A 46 2.24 -10.37 12.12
N LEU A 47 3.50 -10.00 12.31
CA LEU A 47 4.21 -9.09 11.41
C LEU A 47 4.46 -9.72 10.04
N GLU A 48 4.78 -11.01 9.97
CA GLU A 48 4.91 -11.75 8.72
C GLU A 48 3.59 -11.81 7.96
N ALA A 49 2.48 -12.12 8.65
CA ALA A 49 1.15 -12.09 8.04
C ALA A 49 0.80 -10.69 7.50
N ARG A 50 1.12 -9.65 8.27
CA ARG A 50 0.91 -8.25 7.84
C ARG A 50 1.79 -7.86 6.65
N LYS A 51 3.03 -8.33 6.61
CA LYS A 51 3.96 -8.15 5.48
C LYS A 51 3.38 -8.76 4.20
N GLU A 52 2.89 -9.99 4.28
CA GLU A 52 2.30 -10.66 3.12
C GLU A 52 1.00 -10.00 2.65
N ASP A 53 0.17 -9.48 3.56
CA ASP A 53 -1.01 -8.68 3.22
C ASP A 53 -0.62 -7.40 2.45
N VAL A 54 0.36 -6.64 2.94
CA VAL A 54 0.87 -5.45 2.25
C VAL A 54 1.48 -5.79 0.89
N LYS A 55 2.21 -6.91 0.77
CA LYS A 55 2.76 -7.36 -0.53
C LYS A 55 1.66 -7.70 -1.54
N ARG A 56 0.58 -8.35 -1.10
CA ARG A 56 -0.60 -8.64 -1.95
C ARG A 56 -1.27 -7.34 -2.40
N ASP A 57 -1.41 -6.38 -1.50
CA ASP A 57 -1.95 -5.05 -1.81
C ASP A 57 -1.11 -4.31 -2.85
N ILE A 58 0.22 -4.27 -2.69
CA ILE A 58 1.15 -3.68 -3.67
C ILE A 58 1.03 -4.40 -5.03
N ALA A 59 1.00 -5.73 -5.02
CA ALA A 59 0.87 -6.51 -6.25
C ALA A 59 -0.45 -6.21 -6.97
N SER A 60 -1.55 -6.03 -6.22
CA SER A 60 -2.87 -5.73 -6.79
C SER A 60 -2.92 -4.41 -7.56
N ILE A 61 -2.15 -3.40 -7.15
CA ILE A 61 -2.13 -2.09 -7.83
C ILE A 61 -1.02 -1.96 -8.87
N ARG A 62 -0.01 -2.84 -8.87
CA ARG A 62 1.17 -2.76 -9.74
C ARG A 62 0.94 -3.32 -11.15
N VAL A 63 0.19 -4.43 -11.27
CA VAL A 63 0.05 -5.14 -12.56
C VAL A 63 -1.21 -4.69 -13.32
N TRP A 64 -2.30 -4.35 -12.62
CA TRP A 64 -3.58 -3.95 -13.23
C TRP A 64 -4.45 -3.08 -12.28
N GLY A 65 -3.83 -2.22 -11.47
CA GLY A 65 -4.56 -1.46 -10.45
C GLY A 65 -5.66 -0.60 -11.07
N SER A 66 -6.93 -0.93 -10.78
CA SER A 66 -8.07 -0.08 -11.14
C SER A 66 -8.20 1.08 -10.15
N GLU A 67 -8.90 2.16 -10.52
CA GLU A 67 -9.20 3.25 -9.57
C GLU A 67 -9.87 2.74 -8.29
N ARG A 68 -10.68 1.68 -8.39
CA ARG A 68 -11.29 1.02 -7.23
C ARG A 68 -10.26 0.36 -6.32
N ASP A 69 -9.19 -0.21 -6.87
CA ASP A 69 -8.10 -0.77 -6.07
C ASP A 69 -7.35 0.33 -5.33
N TYR A 70 -7.04 1.44 -6.01
CA TYR A 70 -6.41 2.60 -5.38
C TYR A 70 -7.30 3.22 -4.30
N GLU A 71 -8.61 3.38 -4.52
CA GLU A 71 -9.52 3.87 -3.49
C GLU A 71 -9.65 2.91 -2.30
N ARG A 72 -9.69 1.59 -2.56
CA ARG A 72 -9.68 0.59 -1.49
C ARG A 72 -8.41 0.70 -0.65
N MET A 73 -7.25 0.81 -1.30
CA MET A 73 -5.96 0.99 -0.60
C MET A 73 -5.92 2.29 0.18
N TRP A 74 -6.35 3.39 -0.42
CA TRP A 74 -6.42 4.68 0.27
C TRP A 74 -7.25 4.57 1.56
N ARG A 75 -8.45 3.99 1.50
CA ARG A 75 -9.29 3.81 2.70
C ARG A 75 -8.68 2.87 3.73
N LYS A 76 -8.04 1.78 3.30
CA LYS A 76 -7.40 0.78 4.18
C LYS A 76 -6.23 1.37 4.97
N TYR A 77 -5.44 2.24 4.34
CA TYR A 77 -4.17 2.74 4.90
C TYR A 77 -4.21 4.20 5.40
N GLN A 78 -5.24 4.99 5.06
CA GLN A 78 -5.37 6.38 5.54
C GLN A 78 -5.80 6.47 7.02
N LYS A 79 -6.42 5.41 7.58
CA LYS A 79 -6.88 5.36 9.00
C LYS A 79 -5.87 4.75 9.99
N GLY A 80 -4.61 4.56 9.59
CA GLY A 80 -3.64 3.74 10.32
C GLY A 80 -2.43 4.48 10.87
#